data_AF-A0A132GS61-F1
#
_entry.id   AF-A0A132GS61-F1
#
_cell.length_a   1.000
_cell.length_b   1.000
_cell.length_c   1.000
_cell.angle_alpha   90.00
_cell.angle_beta   90.00
_cell.angle_gamma   90.00
#
_symmetry.space_group_name_H-M   'P 1'
#
loop_
_entity.id
_entity.type
_entity.pdbx_description
1 polymer ?
#
loop_
_entity_poly.entity_id
_entity_poly.type
_entity_poly.pdbx_seq_one_letter_code
_entity_poly.pdbx_strand_id
1 'polypeptide(L)' 'HRGAKRFRRYELLGIISLLSPEYLLSFERRPFHAEPPDHYALVSHLIGMSASQSSALLPLHSTAGYQSA' A
#
# COMPACT_ATOMS: atom_id res chain seq x y z
N HIS A 1 6.35 7.72 -55.07
CA HIS A 1 6.21 8.67 -53.95
C HIS A 1 4.72 8.84 -53.61
N ARG A 2 4.15 8.01 -52.71
CA ARG A 2 2.79 8.17 -52.17
C ARG A 2 2.88 7.97 -50.65
N GLY A 3 2.35 8.94 -49.91
CA GLY A 3 2.71 9.22 -48.52
C GLY A 3 2.42 8.09 -47.54
N ALA A 4 3.42 7.76 -46.72
CA ALA A 4 3.21 6.94 -45.53
C ALA A 4 2.42 7.75 -44.49
N LYS A 5 1.33 7.15 -43.99
CA LYS A 5 0.50 7.69 -42.91
C LYS A 5 1.35 7.79 -41.65
N ARG A 6 1.45 8.98 -41.04
CA ARG A 6 2.26 9.19 -39.84
C ARG A 6 1.69 8.34 -38.69
N PHE A 7 2.49 7.41 -38.17
CA PHE A 7 2.11 6.57 -37.04
C PHE A 7 1.67 7.46 -35.86
N ARG A 8 0.44 7.21 -35.43
CA ARG A 8 -0.27 7.88 -34.33
C ARG A 8 0.54 7.63 -33.03
N ARG A 9 1.28 8.63 -32.55
CA ARG A 9 2.08 8.55 -31.31
C ARG A 9 1.17 8.73 -30.07
N TYR A 10 0.38 7.72 -29.68
CA TYR A 10 -0.51 7.84 -28.50
C TYR A 10 -0.22 6.86 -27.36
N GLU A 11 0.74 5.95 -27.49
CA GLU A 11 0.97 4.94 -26.44
C GLU A 11 1.76 5.50 -25.25
N LEU A 12 2.83 6.26 -25.51
CA LEU A 12 3.60 6.90 -24.45
C LEU A 12 2.83 8.08 -23.82
N LEU A 13 2.10 8.84 -24.64
CA LEU A 13 1.28 9.97 -24.22
C LEU A 13 0.12 9.57 -23.30
N GLY A 14 -0.39 8.34 -23.39
CA GLY A 14 -1.47 7.84 -22.52
C GLY A 14 -1.06 7.63 -21.07
N ILE A 15 0.18 7.15 -20.81
CA ILE A 15 0.69 6.95 -19.44
C ILE A 15 1.04 8.29 -18.79
N ILE A 16 1.62 9.23 -19.54
CA ILE A 16 1.78 10.64 -19.09
C ILE A 16 0.44 11.39 -19.04
N SER A 17 -0.62 10.92 -19.70
CA SER A 17 -1.97 11.48 -19.53
C SER A 17 -2.55 11.14 -18.15
N LEU A 18 -2.13 10.04 -17.53
CA LEU A 18 -2.35 9.76 -16.11
C LEU A 18 -1.39 10.55 -15.18
N LEU A 19 -0.45 11.30 -15.75
CA LEU A 19 0.37 12.29 -15.04
C LEU A 19 0.00 13.71 -15.47
N SER A 20 -1.22 13.91 -15.99
CA SER A 20 -1.72 15.25 -16.27
C SER A 20 -1.64 16.07 -14.99
N PRO A 21 -1.24 17.34 -15.05
CA PRO A 21 -1.22 18.21 -13.88
C PRO A 21 -2.53 18.16 -13.09
N GLU A 22 -3.67 18.08 -13.76
CA GLU A 22 -4.99 17.99 -13.12
C GLU A 22 -5.19 16.69 -12.33
N TYR A 23 -4.71 15.54 -12.83
CA TYR A 23 -4.79 14.27 -12.11
C TYR A 23 -3.89 14.27 -10.88
N LEU A 24 -2.66 14.80 -11.00
CA LEU A 24 -1.74 14.93 -9.88
C LEU A 24 -2.25 15.89 -8.80
N LEU A 25 -2.96 16.94 -9.22
CA LEU A 25 -3.57 17.92 -8.32
C LEU A 25 -4.93 17.47 -7.77
N SER A 26 -5.55 16.45 -8.35
CA SER A 26 -6.82 15.88 -7.85
C SER A 26 -6.66 15.04 -6.57
N PHE A 27 -5.42 14.66 -6.22
CA PHE A 27 -5.14 14.03 -4.94
C PHE A 27 -5.15 15.08 -3.83
N GLU A 28 -6.03 14.89 -2.85
CA GLU A 28 -6.04 15.70 -1.64
C GLU A 28 -4.69 15.53 -0.91
N ARG A 29 -3.96 16.65 -0.76
CA ARG A 29 -2.64 16.66 -0.14
C ARG A 29 -2.78 16.37 1.34
N ARG A 30 -2.67 15.09 1.71
CA ARG A 30 -2.59 14.67 3.11
C ARG A 30 -1.37 15.34 3.74
N PRO A 31 -1.49 15.97 4.92
CA PRO A 31 -0.33 16.43 5.66
C PRO A 31 0.64 15.27 5.88
N PHE A 32 1.94 15.50 5.71
CA PHE A 32 2.98 14.47 5.89
C PHE A 32 3.01 13.89 7.31
N HIS A 33 2.36 14.54 8.27
CA HIS A 33 2.24 14.12 9.67
C HIS A 33 0.80 13.78 10.09
N ALA A 34 -0.14 13.69 9.14
CA ALA A 34 -1.45 13.15 9.45
C ALA A 34 -1.30 11.63 9.57
N GLU A 35 -1.76 11.10 10.70
CA GLU A 35 -1.90 9.65 10.89
C GLU A 35 -2.67 9.07 9.70
N PRO A 36 -2.10 8.09 8.96
CA PRO A 36 -2.85 7.41 7.93
C PRO A 36 -4.12 6.79 8.54
N PRO A 37 -5.25 6.74 7.80
CA PRO A 37 -6.44 6.06 8.29
C PRO A 37 -6.08 4.63 8.72
N ASP A 38 -6.41 4.27 9.96
CA ASP A 38 -6.19 2.91 10.44
C ASP A 38 -7.26 1.97 9.84
N HIS A 39 -6.92 1.42 8.68
CA HIS A 39 -7.75 0.46 7.96
C HIS A 39 -7.88 -0.89 8.71
N TYR A 40 -7.08 -1.11 9.76
CA TYR A 40 -7.06 -2.33 10.53
C TYR A 40 -7.64 -2.17 11.94
N ALA A 41 -8.09 -0.97 12.34
CA ALA A 41 -8.60 -0.69 13.68
C ALA A 41 -9.65 -1.72 14.14
N LEU A 42 -10.63 -2.02 13.29
CA LEU A 42 -11.69 -3.00 13.57
C LEU A 42 -11.15 -4.43 13.66
N VAL A 43 -10.24 -4.81 12.77
CA VAL A 43 -9.64 -6.15 12.75
C VAL A 43 -8.77 -6.35 13.99
N SER A 44 -7.95 -5.36 14.35
CA SER A 44 -7.13 -5.35 15.56
C SER A 44 -7.98 -5.45 16.83
N HIS A 45 -9.11 -4.73 16.88
CA HIS A 45 -10.05 -4.83 18.00
C HIS A 45 -10.66 -6.23 18.13
N LEU A 46 -11.14 -6.79 17.03
CA LEU A 46 -11.71 -8.14 16.99
C LEU A 46 -10.68 -9.21 17.36
N ILE A 47 -9.43 -9.08 16.87
CA ILE A 47 -8.34 -9.98 17.21
C ILE A 47 -8.01 -9.88 18.70
N GLY A 48 -7.86 -8.67 19.25
CA GLY A 48 -7.57 -8.47 20.68
C GLY A 48 -8.65 -9.06 21.60
N MET A 49 -9.93 -8.93 21.21
CA MET A 49 -11.03 -9.58 21.90
C MET A 49 -10.96 -11.11 21.80
N SER A 50 -10.72 -11.65 20.60
CA SER A 50 -10.62 -13.09 20.38
C SER A 50 -9.42 -13.70 21.12
N ALA A 51 -8.27 -13.03 21.15
CA ALA A 51 -7.07 -13.45 21.85
C ALA A 51 -7.27 -13.42 23.38
N SER A 52 -8.05 -12.45 23.87
CA SER A 52 -8.44 -12.37 25.28
C SER A 52 -9.47 -13.45 25.67
N GLN A 53 -10.25 -13.96 24.71
CA GLN A 53 -11.22 -15.05 24.93
C GLN A 53 -10.65 -16.44 24.62
N SER A 54 -9.58 -16.55 23.84
CA SER A 54 -8.89 -17.80 23.58
C SER A 54 -7.99 -18.15 24.76
N SER A 55 -8.49 -19.02 25.64
CA SER A 55 -7.70 -19.65 26.69
C SER A 55 -6.47 -20.37 26.11
N ALA A 56 -5.31 -20.09 26.71
CA ALA A 56 -3.95 -20.57 26.40
C ALA A 56 -3.29 -20.00 25.11
N LEU A 57 -2.76 -18.77 25.22
CA LEU A 57 -1.65 -18.34 24.36
C LEU A 57 -0.47 -19.30 24.60
N LEU A 58 -0.10 -20.09 23.60
CA LEU A 58 1.10 -20.93 23.67
C LEU A 58 2.33 -20.02 23.68
N PRO A 59 3.27 -20.18 24.63
CA PRO A 59 4.54 -19.48 24.61
C PRO A 59 5.29 -19.82 23.31
N LEU A 60 5.48 -18.84 22.44
CA LEU A 60 6.34 -19.00 21.28
C LEU A 60 7.80 -18.86 21.75
N HIS A 61 8.43 -19.98 22.10
CA HIS A 61 9.86 -20.01 22.38
C HIS A 61 10.64 -20.05 21.06
N SER A 62 11.49 -19.05 20.81
CA SER A 62 12.45 -19.08 19.71
C SER A 62 13.48 -20.19 19.98
N THR A 63 13.54 -21.21 19.12
CA THR A 63 14.53 -22.31 19.21
C THR A 63 15.93 -21.92 18.75
N ALA A 64 16.11 -20.69 18.24
CA ALA A 64 17.43 -20.18 17.92
C ALA A 64 18.15 -19.82 19.23
N GLY A 65 18.76 -20.85 19.85
CA GLY A 65 19.71 -20.67 20.93
C GLY A 65 20.77 -19.68 20.48
N TYR A 66 20.80 -18.51 21.12
CA TYR A 66 21.90 -17.58 21.02
C TYR A 66 23.12 -18.24 21.67
N GLN A 67 23.85 -19.06 20.90
CA GLN A 67 25.18 -19.48 21.28
C GLN A 67 26.08 -18.26 21.12
N SER A 68 26.27 -17.53 22.23
CA SER A 68 27.36 -16.57 22.32
C SER A 68 28.67 -17.37 22.24
N ALA A 69 29.52 -16.99 21.28
CA ALA A 69 30.88 -17.51 21.11
C ALA A 69 31.75 -17.24 22.34
#